data_AF-A0A2E0EJS6-F1
#
_entry.id   AF-A0A2E0EJS6-F1
#
_cell.length_a   1.000
_cell.length_b   1.000
_cell.length_c   1.000
_cell.angle_alpha   90.00
_cell.angle_beta   90.00
_cell.angle_gamma   90.00
#
_symmetry.space_group_name_H-M   'P 1'
#
loop_
_entity.id
_entity.type
_entity.pdbx_description
1 polymer ?
#
loop_
_entity_poly.entity_id
_entity_poly.type
_entity_poly.pdbx_seq_one_letter_code
_entity_poly.pdbx_strand_id
1 'polypeptide(L)'
;MGNLLMASEYLKKENGFVPVGGRADIVDGKTLKPECWYIVENRMWVEVDFTDGVFSYVLSNKRGVKKVRTESGEELYIVSDDKGNSAHGKTIKEARKDLVFKVTANFDGVLPDSATGAEWVAIYRAVTGACSAGVRGFVEETGRSLDQTYTASEIGGLVKGRYGAERFVEAMKKNGGKTA
;
A
#
# COMPACT_ATOMS: atom_id res chain seq x y z
N MET A 1 -1.02 -26.84 -9.12
CA MET A 1 0.42 -26.49 -9.14
C MET A 1 0.72 -25.82 -7.82
N GLY A 2 1.69 -26.32 -7.05
CA GLY A 2 2.13 -25.73 -5.78
C GLY A 2 3.47 -25.04 -5.96
N ASN A 3 3.68 -23.92 -5.29
CA ASN A 3 4.92 -23.16 -5.38
C ASN A 3 5.99 -23.79 -4.49
N LEU A 4 7.16 -24.04 -5.06
CA LEU A 4 8.36 -24.49 -4.37
C LEU A 4 9.18 -23.28 -3.95
N LEU A 5 9.34 -23.05 -2.64
CA LEU A 5 10.32 -22.10 -2.12
C LEU A 5 11.66 -22.84 -1.97
N MET A 6 12.65 -22.46 -2.77
CA MET A 6 14.00 -23.01 -2.72
C MET A 6 14.92 -21.95 -2.10
N ALA A 7 15.31 -22.12 -0.84
CA ALA A 7 16.39 -21.34 -0.26
C ALA A 7 17.71 -21.92 -0.78
N SER A 8 18.37 -21.20 -1.70
CA SER A 8 19.69 -21.60 -2.21
C SER A 8 20.77 -21.21 -1.22
N GLU A 9 21.58 -22.17 -0.81
CA GLU A 9 22.78 -21.96 -0.03
C GLU A 9 23.96 -21.66 -0.95
N TYR A 10 24.81 -20.74 -0.51
CA TYR A 10 25.99 -20.30 -1.26
C TYR A 10 27.25 -20.37 -0.40
N LEU A 11 28.35 -20.84 -0.98
CA LEU A 11 29.69 -20.69 -0.41
C LEU A 11 30.33 -19.40 -0.94
N LYS A 12 30.80 -18.56 -0.03
CA LYS A 12 31.64 -17.41 -0.40
C LYS A 12 33.05 -17.90 -0.69
N LYS A 13 33.52 -17.73 -1.92
CA LYS A 13 34.91 -17.94 -2.36
C LYS A 13 35.53 -16.59 -2.75
N GLU A 14 36.85 -16.58 -2.96
CA GLU A 14 37.60 -15.37 -3.32
C GLU A 14 37.01 -14.63 -4.54
N ASN A 15 36.42 -15.36 -5.49
CA ASN A 15 35.84 -14.81 -6.72
C ASN A 15 34.29 -14.75 -6.72
N GLY A 16 33.65 -14.78 -5.56
CA GLY A 16 32.19 -14.61 -5.43
C GLY A 16 31.48 -15.79 -4.77
N PHE A 17 30.16 -15.86 -4.97
CA PHE A 17 29.29 -16.87 -4.36
C PHE A 17 29.10 -18.06 -5.29
N VAL A 18 29.37 -19.27 -4.80
CA VAL A 18 29.13 -20.53 -5.54
C VAL A 18 27.88 -21.20 -4.97
N PRO A 19 26.84 -21.47 -5.77
CA PRO A 19 25.67 -22.19 -5.29
C PRO A 19 26.08 -23.62 -4.94
N VAL A 20 25.73 -24.08 -3.74
CA VAL A 20 26.05 -25.45 -3.28
C VAL A 20 24.82 -26.35 -3.21
N GLY A 21 23.64 -25.79 -3.39
CA GLY A 21 22.36 -26.51 -3.34
C GLY A 21 21.32 -25.64 -2.65
N GLY A 22 20.15 -26.21 -2.38
CA GLY A 22 19.14 -25.55 -1.57
C GLY A 22 18.31 -26.59 -0.84
N ARG A 23 17.97 -26.31 0.42
CA ARG A 23 17.06 -27.19 1.15
C ARG A 23 15.63 -26.86 0.71
N ALA A 24 15.01 -27.78 -0.01
CA ALA A 24 13.57 -27.77 -0.25
C ALA A 24 12.90 -28.43 0.96
N ASP A 25 12.11 -27.68 1.74
CA ASP A 25 11.44 -28.26 2.90
C ASP A 25 10.05 -27.69 3.19
N ILE A 26 9.24 -28.53 3.81
CA ILE A 26 8.13 -28.22 4.70
C ILE A 26 8.78 -27.77 6.01
N VAL A 27 8.90 -26.47 6.25
CA VAL A 27 9.73 -26.03 7.38
C VAL A 27 8.97 -26.21 8.70
N ASP A 28 9.63 -26.85 9.67
CA ASP A 28 9.07 -27.27 10.97
C ASP A 28 7.85 -28.20 10.86
N GLY A 29 7.76 -28.99 9.80
CA GLY A 29 6.61 -29.87 9.56
C GLY A 29 5.33 -29.13 9.13
N LYS A 30 5.40 -27.82 8.84
CA LYS A 30 4.31 -27.02 8.28
C LYS A 30 4.45 -26.85 6.76
N THR A 31 3.40 -27.23 6.04
CA THR A 31 3.30 -26.93 4.61
C THR A 31 3.11 -25.41 4.45
N LEU A 32 4.03 -24.75 3.74
CA LEU A 32 3.89 -23.34 3.41
C LEU A 32 2.71 -23.15 2.46
N LYS A 33 1.95 -22.08 2.64
CA LYS A 33 0.83 -21.78 1.76
C LYS A 33 1.39 -21.27 0.42
N PRO A 34 0.86 -21.73 -0.72
CA PRO A 34 1.19 -21.11 -2.00
C PRO A 34 0.74 -19.63 -2.00
N GLU A 35 1.37 -18.81 -2.83
CA GLU A 35 1.05 -17.38 -3.00
C GLU A 35 1.14 -16.52 -1.72
N CYS A 36 1.88 -16.97 -0.71
CA CYS A 36 2.17 -16.20 0.51
C CYS A 36 3.64 -15.77 0.57
N TRP A 37 3.88 -14.60 1.18
CA TRP A 37 5.22 -14.11 1.46
C TRP A 37 5.65 -14.54 2.85
N TYR A 38 6.93 -14.88 3.01
CA TYR A 38 7.50 -15.29 4.28
C TYR A 38 8.87 -14.65 4.52
N ILE A 39 9.20 -14.41 5.79
CA ILE A 39 10.57 -14.13 6.26
C ILE A 39 11.02 -15.25 7.21
N VAL A 40 12.32 -15.27 7.51
CA VAL A 40 12.88 -16.06 8.60
C VAL A 40 13.19 -15.14 9.78
N GLU A 41 12.55 -15.39 10.92
CA GLU A 41 12.76 -14.67 12.18
C GLU A 41 12.90 -15.68 13.33
N ASN A 42 13.92 -15.54 14.17
CA ASN A 42 14.18 -16.47 15.28
C ASN A 42 14.23 -17.96 14.89
N ARG A 43 14.72 -18.25 13.67
CA ARG A 43 14.75 -19.60 13.06
C ARG A 43 13.37 -20.18 12.71
N MET A 44 12.33 -19.34 12.69
CA MET A 44 10.96 -19.68 12.31
C MET A 44 10.57 -18.97 11.02
N TRP A 45 9.76 -19.61 10.18
CA TRP A 45 9.12 -18.93 9.05
C TRP A 45 7.89 -18.16 9.52
N VAL A 46 7.83 -16.88 9.17
CA VAL A 46 6.75 -15.98 9.55
C VAL A 46 6.10 -15.44 8.29
N GLU A 47 4.78 -15.64 8.16
CA GLU A 47 4.00 -15.11 7.03
C GLU A 47 3.96 -13.58 7.14
N VAL A 48 4.28 -12.90 6.04
CA VAL A 48 4.32 -11.43 5.96
C VAL A 48 3.52 -10.93 4.75
N ASP A 49 3.33 -9.62 4.70
CA ASP A 49 2.62 -8.92 3.64
C ASP A 49 3.33 -7.59 3.35
N PHE A 50 3.34 -7.17 2.08
CA PHE A 50 3.94 -5.91 1.61
C PHE A 50 2.97 -5.13 0.70
N THR A 51 1.67 -5.28 0.91
CA THR A 51 0.64 -4.59 0.14
C THR A 51 0.77 -3.08 0.29
N ASP A 52 0.55 -2.33 -0.79
CA ASP A 52 0.66 -0.87 -0.86
C ASP A 52 2.02 -0.30 -0.33
N GLY A 53 3.08 -1.12 -0.30
CA GLY A 53 4.40 -0.73 0.21
C GLY A 53 4.52 -0.70 1.75
N VAL A 54 3.57 -1.31 2.46
CA VAL A 54 3.56 -1.39 3.92
C VAL A 54 3.95 -2.79 4.36
N PHE A 55 5.11 -2.93 5.00
CA PHE A 55 5.54 -4.20 5.57
C PHE A 55 4.73 -4.56 6.81
N SER A 56 4.23 -5.79 6.87
CA SER A 56 3.44 -6.26 8.02
C SER A 56 3.54 -7.78 8.22
N TYR A 57 3.44 -8.21 9.47
CA TYR A 57 3.31 -9.60 9.88
C TYR A 57 1.87 -10.08 9.72
N VAL A 58 1.63 -11.21 9.06
CA VAL A 58 0.28 -11.76 8.89
C VAL A 58 -0.10 -12.57 10.14
N LEU A 59 -1.12 -12.10 10.85
CA LEU A 59 -1.66 -12.77 12.04
C LEU A 59 -2.72 -13.80 11.67
N SER A 60 -3.54 -13.50 10.66
CA SER A 60 -4.52 -14.44 10.11
C SER A 60 -4.98 -14.03 8.72
N ASN A 61 -5.43 -15.00 7.92
CA ASN A 61 -6.01 -14.77 6.60
C ASN A 61 -7.30 -15.59 6.47
N LYS A 62 -8.44 -14.93 6.24
CA LYS A 62 -9.76 -15.56 6.10
C LYS A 62 -10.53 -14.89 4.96
N ARG A 63 -10.83 -15.65 3.90
CA ARG A 63 -11.73 -15.24 2.79
C ARG A 63 -11.41 -13.84 2.22
N GLY A 64 -10.15 -13.60 1.85
CA GLY A 64 -9.71 -12.32 1.28
C GLY A 64 -9.54 -11.17 2.29
N VAL A 65 -9.59 -11.48 3.59
CA VAL A 65 -9.31 -10.53 4.67
C VAL A 65 -8.11 -11.02 5.46
N LYS A 66 -7.02 -10.26 5.43
CA LYS A 66 -5.86 -10.48 6.30
C LYS A 66 -5.95 -9.57 7.52
N LYS A 67 -5.70 -10.12 8.70
CA LYS A 67 -5.34 -9.35 9.88
C LYS A 67 -3.82 -9.33 9.96
N VAL A 68 -3.24 -8.14 10.06
CA VAL A 68 -1.79 -7.96 10.04
C VAL A 68 -1.34 -7.09 11.21
N ARG A 69 -0.05 -7.15 11.54
CA ARG A 69 0.62 -6.28 12.51
C ARG A 69 1.79 -5.58 11.85
N THR A 70 1.85 -4.26 11.92
CA THR A 70 2.97 -3.47 11.36
C THR A 70 4.24 -3.63 12.20
N GLU A 71 5.37 -3.11 11.70
CA GLU A 71 6.63 -3.04 12.47
C GLU A 71 6.50 -2.21 13.76
N SER A 72 5.63 -1.19 13.76
CA SER A 72 5.32 -0.38 14.94
C SER A 72 4.41 -1.11 15.95
N GLY A 73 3.92 -2.30 15.62
CA GLY A 73 3.02 -3.08 16.48
C GLY A 73 1.53 -2.76 16.31
N GLU A 74 1.15 -1.88 15.39
CA GLU A 74 -0.26 -1.57 15.11
C GLU A 74 -0.93 -2.73 14.37
N GLU A 75 -2.13 -3.12 14.80
CA GLU A 75 -2.92 -4.12 14.10
C GLU A 75 -3.85 -3.47 13.07
N LEU A 76 -3.81 -4.00 11.84
CA LEU A 76 -4.61 -3.52 10.71
C LEU A 76 -5.29 -4.69 10.00
N TYR A 77 -6.25 -4.35 9.13
CA TYR A 77 -6.89 -5.27 8.22
C TYR A 77 -6.58 -4.90 6.78
N ILE A 78 -6.26 -5.90 5.96
CA ILE A 78 -6.12 -5.81 4.52
C ILE A 78 -7.28 -6.56 3.89
N VAL A 79 -8.04 -5.89 3.03
CA VAL A 79 -9.11 -6.51 2.24
C VAL A 79 -8.74 -6.40 0.78
N SER A 80 -8.81 -7.54 0.07
CA SER A 80 -8.51 -7.62 -1.36
C SER A 80 -9.71 -8.12 -2.16
N ASP A 81 -9.80 -7.72 -3.42
CA ASP A 81 -10.72 -8.31 -4.41
C ASP A 81 -10.02 -9.34 -5.31
N ASP A 82 -10.78 -9.95 -6.22
CA ASP A 82 -10.31 -10.93 -7.20
C ASP A 82 -9.59 -10.29 -8.41
N LYS A 83 -9.60 -8.96 -8.51
CA LYS A 83 -8.96 -8.18 -9.57
C LYS A 83 -7.59 -7.64 -9.16
N GLY A 84 -7.12 -7.99 -7.97
CA GLY A 84 -5.83 -7.57 -7.43
C GLY A 84 -5.83 -6.22 -6.74
N ASN A 85 -7.00 -5.61 -6.51
CA ASN A 85 -7.10 -4.40 -5.69
C ASN A 85 -7.09 -4.76 -4.21
N SER A 86 -6.57 -3.86 -3.39
CA SER A 86 -6.50 -4.03 -1.94
C SER A 86 -6.57 -2.71 -1.20
N ALA A 87 -7.04 -2.76 0.05
CA ALA A 87 -7.03 -1.61 0.93
C ALA A 87 -6.80 -1.99 2.40
N HIS A 88 -6.14 -1.09 3.11
CA HIS A 88 -5.86 -1.15 4.53
C HIS A 88 -6.95 -0.43 5.33
N GLY A 89 -7.19 -0.87 6.58
CA GLY A 89 -8.04 -0.16 7.54
C GLY A 89 -7.85 -0.67 8.97
N LYS A 90 -8.16 0.16 9.98
CA LYS A 90 -8.11 -0.26 11.39
C LYS A 90 -9.21 -1.26 11.72
N THR A 91 -10.27 -1.26 10.92
CA THR A 91 -11.33 -2.27 10.94
C THR A 91 -11.57 -2.84 9.55
N ILE A 92 -12.15 -4.03 9.49
CA ILE A 92 -12.60 -4.64 8.22
C ILE A 92 -13.58 -3.71 7.48
N LYS A 93 -14.45 -3.01 8.23
CA LYS A 93 -15.44 -2.08 7.65
C LYS A 93 -14.75 -0.91 6.94
N GLU A 94 -13.74 -0.33 7.57
CA GLU A 94 -12.93 0.74 6.96
C GLU A 94 -12.19 0.25 5.73
N ALA A 95 -11.48 -0.89 5.83
CA ALA A 95 -10.74 -1.46 4.71
C ALA A 95 -11.66 -1.76 3.51
N ARG A 96 -12.87 -2.28 3.74
CA ARG A 96 -13.88 -2.47 2.68
C ARG A 96 -14.33 -1.16 2.06
N LYS A 97 -14.59 -0.13 2.85
CA LYS A 97 -14.99 1.20 2.34
C LYS A 97 -13.89 1.81 1.48
N ASP A 98 -12.64 1.68 1.90
CA ASP A 98 -11.49 2.16 1.13
C ASP A 98 -11.24 1.36 -0.14
N LEU A 99 -11.45 0.04 -0.11
CA LEU A 99 -11.39 -0.79 -1.31
C LEU A 99 -12.45 -0.35 -2.32
N VAL A 100 -13.70 -0.16 -1.88
CA VAL A 100 -14.78 0.35 -2.75
C VAL A 100 -14.40 1.70 -3.33
N PHE A 101 -13.88 2.62 -2.52
CA PHE A 101 -13.42 3.92 -3.01
C PHE A 101 -12.33 3.76 -4.07
N LYS A 102 -11.27 2.97 -3.82
CA LYS A 102 -10.19 2.75 -4.79
C LYS A 102 -10.70 2.17 -6.13
N VAL A 103 -11.69 1.28 -6.08
CA VAL A 103 -12.25 0.63 -7.27
C VAL A 103 -13.23 1.52 -8.03
N THR A 104 -13.92 2.42 -7.35
CA THR A 104 -14.99 3.26 -7.94
C THR A 104 -14.56 4.70 -8.23
N ALA A 105 -13.54 5.20 -7.55
CA ALA A 105 -13.01 6.52 -7.77
C ALA A 105 -12.29 6.56 -9.12
N ASN A 106 -12.98 7.12 -10.12
CA ASN A 106 -12.38 7.42 -11.41
C ASN A 106 -11.91 8.87 -11.41
N PHE A 107 -10.63 9.09 -11.67
CA PHE A 107 -10.09 10.43 -11.91
C PHE A 107 -9.95 10.61 -13.42
N ASP A 108 -10.74 11.51 -14.00
CA ASP A 108 -10.80 11.78 -15.44
C ASP A 108 -9.56 12.52 -15.99
N GLY A 109 -8.59 12.79 -15.13
CA GLY A 109 -7.35 13.48 -15.47
C GLY A 109 -7.43 15.00 -15.31
N VAL A 110 -8.60 15.55 -14.95
CA VAL A 110 -8.78 17.00 -14.81
C VAL A 110 -8.91 17.41 -13.34
N LEU A 111 -7.98 18.25 -12.88
CA LEU A 111 -8.05 18.86 -11.55
C LEU A 111 -8.84 20.15 -11.66
N PRO A 112 -9.68 20.48 -10.66
CA PRO A 112 -10.32 21.79 -10.61
C PRO A 112 -9.29 22.88 -10.29
N ASP A 113 -9.57 24.12 -10.71
CA ASP A 113 -8.74 25.28 -10.37
C ASP A 113 -8.71 25.52 -8.84
N SER A 114 -9.88 25.36 -8.20
CA SER A 114 -10.05 25.40 -6.75
C SER A 114 -11.16 24.45 -6.30
N ALA A 115 -11.05 23.97 -5.05
CA ALA A 115 -12.03 23.11 -4.41
C ALA A 115 -11.89 23.21 -2.88
N THR A 116 -12.88 22.71 -2.14
CA THR A 116 -12.80 22.61 -0.68
C THR A 116 -11.73 21.60 -0.26
N GLY A 117 -11.22 21.71 0.96
CA GLY A 117 -10.29 20.72 1.52
C GLY A 117 -10.84 19.29 1.49
N ALA A 118 -12.15 19.12 1.76
CA ALA A 118 -12.82 17.83 1.67
C ALA A 118 -12.80 17.24 0.25
N GLU A 119 -13.06 18.07 -0.77
CA GLU A 119 -12.98 17.66 -2.17
C GLU A 119 -11.55 17.35 -2.59
N TRP A 120 -10.57 18.15 -2.14
CA TRP A 120 -9.15 17.87 -2.40
C TRP A 120 -8.68 16.57 -1.79
N VAL A 121 -9.18 16.17 -0.62
CA VAL A 121 -8.93 14.85 -0.04
C VAL A 121 -9.45 13.75 -0.96
N ALA A 122 -10.67 13.88 -1.49
CA ALA A 122 -11.24 12.91 -2.42
C ALA A 122 -10.44 12.84 -3.74
N ILE A 123 -10.13 13.99 -4.34
CA ILE A 123 -9.34 14.10 -5.57
C ILE A 123 -7.96 13.50 -5.38
N TYR A 124 -7.25 13.88 -4.31
CA TYR A 124 -5.91 13.37 -4.03
C TYR A 124 -5.91 11.85 -3.90
N ARG A 125 -6.89 11.27 -3.19
CA ARG A 125 -7.02 9.81 -3.07
C ARG A 125 -7.31 9.14 -4.41
N ALA A 126 -8.16 9.74 -5.25
CA ALA A 126 -8.47 9.22 -6.57
C ALA A 126 -7.24 9.24 -7.50
N VAL A 127 -6.45 10.32 -7.46
CA VAL A 127 -5.25 10.49 -8.29
C VAL A 127 -4.11 9.55 -7.85
N THR A 128 -3.91 9.42 -6.54
CA THR A 128 -2.72 8.76 -5.99
C THR A 128 -2.94 7.30 -5.63
N GLY A 129 -4.18 6.91 -5.34
CA GLY A 129 -4.52 5.64 -4.72
C GLY A 129 -4.30 5.61 -3.20
N ALA A 130 -4.07 6.77 -2.55
CA ALA A 130 -3.82 6.84 -1.12
C ALA A 130 -5.00 6.32 -0.27
N CYS A 131 -4.68 5.59 0.80
CA CYS A 131 -5.69 5.13 1.77
C CYS A 131 -6.21 6.29 2.63
N SER A 132 -7.44 6.16 3.14
CA SER A 132 -8.06 7.20 3.97
C SER A 132 -7.29 7.46 5.27
N ALA A 133 -6.70 6.42 5.85
CA ALA A 133 -5.93 6.54 7.09
C ALA A 133 -4.67 7.40 6.90
N GLY A 134 -3.90 7.14 5.84
CA GLY A 134 -2.69 7.90 5.52
C GLY A 134 -3.00 9.36 5.19
N VAL A 135 -4.08 9.62 4.46
CA VAL A 135 -4.50 11.00 4.15
C VAL A 135 -5.03 11.72 5.38
N ARG A 136 -5.78 11.05 6.26
CA ARG A 136 -6.31 11.67 7.49
C ARG A 136 -5.20 12.18 8.40
N GLY A 137 -4.19 11.36 8.67
CA GLY A 137 -3.06 11.79 9.52
C GLY A 137 -2.34 13.01 8.94
N PHE A 138 -2.10 13.02 7.64
CA PHE A 138 -1.52 14.17 6.96
C PHE A 138 -2.41 15.44 7.05
N VAL A 139 -3.71 15.30 6.81
CA VAL A 139 -4.65 16.42 6.90
C VAL A 139 -4.65 17.00 8.31
N GLU A 140 -4.69 16.16 9.34
CA GLU A 140 -4.63 16.57 10.74
C GLU A 140 -3.33 17.33 11.05
N GLU A 141 -2.17 16.85 10.55
CA GLU A 141 -0.87 17.53 10.69
C GLU A 141 -0.85 18.92 10.03
N THR A 142 -1.63 19.16 8.98
CA THR A 142 -1.63 20.45 8.28
C THR A 142 -2.33 21.57 9.07
N GLY A 143 -3.23 21.22 10.00
CA GLY A 143 -4.09 22.18 10.70
C GLY A 143 -5.03 22.98 9.78
N ARG A 144 -5.21 22.58 8.52
CA ARG A 144 -6.05 23.26 7.53
C ARG A 144 -7.51 22.83 7.67
N SER A 145 -8.43 23.76 7.42
CA SER A 145 -9.86 23.48 7.45
C SER A 145 -10.29 22.71 6.21
N LEU A 146 -11.13 21.69 6.38
CA LEU A 146 -11.70 20.95 5.25
C LEU A 146 -12.80 21.73 4.51
N ASP A 147 -13.36 22.76 5.13
CA ASP A 147 -14.45 23.57 4.59
C ASP A 147 -13.93 24.80 3.81
N GLN A 148 -12.64 25.13 3.95
CA GLN A 148 -12.00 26.21 3.20
C GLN A 148 -11.65 25.76 1.78
N THR A 149 -11.64 26.73 0.86
CA THR A 149 -11.25 26.53 -0.53
C THR A 149 -9.75 26.71 -0.70
N TYR A 150 -9.13 25.81 -1.46
CA TYR A 150 -7.73 25.84 -1.85
C TYR A 150 -7.58 25.65 -3.35
N THR A 151 -6.50 26.16 -3.92
CA THR A 151 -6.12 25.97 -5.31
C THR A 151 -5.30 24.69 -5.50
N ALA A 152 -5.26 24.16 -6.72
CA ALA A 152 -4.42 23.00 -7.06
C ALA A 152 -2.93 23.23 -6.71
N SER A 153 -2.44 24.46 -6.88
CA SER A 153 -1.06 24.83 -6.55
C SER A 153 -0.76 24.81 -5.05
N GLU A 154 -1.68 25.30 -4.21
CA GLU A 154 -1.54 25.25 -2.76
C GLU A 154 -1.51 23.80 -2.26
N ILE A 155 -2.42 22.96 -2.77
CA ILE A 155 -2.44 21.53 -2.45
C ILE A 155 -1.17 20.85 -2.92
N GLY A 156 -0.68 21.15 -4.13
CA GLY A 156 0.58 20.62 -4.65
C GLY A 156 1.79 20.92 -3.74
N GLY A 157 1.80 22.09 -3.10
CA GLY A 157 2.79 22.44 -2.07
C GLY A 157 2.63 21.63 -0.79
N LEU A 158 1.39 21.48 -0.29
CA LEU A 158 1.08 20.76 0.95
C LEU A 158 1.41 19.27 0.87
N VAL A 159 1.15 18.63 -0.28
CA VAL A 159 1.34 17.18 -0.44
C VAL A 159 2.79 16.79 -0.76
N LYS A 160 3.72 17.74 -0.86
CA LYS A 160 5.12 17.45 -1.20
C LYS A 160 5.74 16.47 -0.21
N GLY A 161 6.36 15.40 -0.73
CA GLY A 161 6.97 14.34 0.08
C GLY A 161 5.97 13.33 0.67
N ARG A 162 4.67 13.46 0.38
CA ARG A 162 3.65 12.48 0.75
C ARG A 162 3.48 11.42 -0.34
N TYR A 163 2.89 10.29 0.04
CA TYR A 163 2.66 9.17 -0.86
C TYR A 163 1.91 9.58 -2.13
N GLY A 164 2.48 9.31 -3.31
CA GLY A 164 1.83 9.62 -4.58
C GLY A 164 1.80 11.11 -4.96
N ALA A 165 2.47 11.99 -4.20
CA ALA A 165 2.57 13.41 -4.52
C ALA A 165 3.07 13.68 -5.94
N GLU A 166 4.00 12.85 -6.44
CA GLU A 166 4.52 12.95 -7.81
C GLU A 166 3.44 12.75 -8.87
N ARG A 167 2.52 11.78 -8.65
CA ARG A 167 1.36 11.54 -9.53
C ARG A 167 0.40 12.72 -9.51
N PHE A 168 0.19 13.32 -8.33
CA PHE A 168 -0.62 14.52 -8.21
C PHE A 168 -0.02 15.70 -8.98
N VAL A 169 1.29 15.92 -8.84
CA VAL A 169 2.01 16.96 -9.59
C VAL A 169 1.98 16.69 -11.10
N GLU A 170 2.07 15.42 -11.53
CA GLU A 170 1.92 15.06 -12.94
C GLU A 170 0.51 15.38 -13.46
N ALA A 171 -0.53 15.10 -12.67
CA ALA A 171 -1.91 15.47 -13.00
C ALA A 171 -2.06 17.00 -13.14
N MET A 172 -1.42 17.79 -12.27
CA MET A 172 -1.40 19.27 -12.41
C MET A 172 -0.76 19.72 -13.73
N LYS A 173 0.36 19.12 -14.14
CA LYS A 173 1.03 19.45 -15.42
C LYS A 173 0.16 19.13 -16.63
N LYS A 174 -0.58 18.01 -16.59
CA LYS A 174 -1.53 17.65 -17.65
C LYS A 174 -2.70 18.62 -17.75
N ASN A 175 -3.11 19.25 -16.64
CA ASN A 175 -4.12 20.33 -16.67
C ASN A 175 -3.60 21.63 -17.26
N GLY A 176 -2.37 22.02 -16.93
CA GLY A 176 -1.75 23.23 -17.50
C GLY A 176 -1.44 23.14 -18.99
N GLY A 177 -1.48 21.93 -19.58
CA GLY A 177 -1.34 21.70 -21.02
C GLY A 177 -2.66 21.64 -21.81
N LYS A 178 -3.82 21.77 -21.14
CA LYS A 178 -5.15 21.75 -21.78
C LYS A 178 -5.75 23.14 -22.04
N THR A 179 -4.98 24.21 -21.87
CA THR A 179 -5.33 25.56 -22.32
C THR A 179 -4.61 25.89 -23.63
N ALA A 180 -5.16 25.39 -24.73
CA ALA A 180 -5.02 25.95 -26.07
C ALA A 180 -6.20 25.50 -26.94
#